data_AF-A0A818LMC2-F1
#
_entry.id   AF-A0A818LMC2-F1
#
_cell.length_a   1.000
_cell.length_b   1.000
_cell.length_c   1.000
_cell.angle_alpha   90.00
_cell.angle_beta   90.00
_cell.angle_gamma   90.00
#
_symmetry.space_group_name_H-M   'P 1'
#
loop_
_entity.id
_entity.type
_entity.pdbx_description
1 polymer ?
#
loop_
_entity_poly.entity_id
_entity_poly.type
_entity_poly.pdbx_seq_one_letter_code
_entity_poly.pdbx_strand_id
1 'polypeptide(L)'
;MSKYSNCEICFRWYQLCIRFKYEKPLDNIFKFLEIIGRMKFVKPLYTEFKSSWPEMMPRVQTFFDEHKKYMNLITVKQIEIRLNNQN
;
A
#
# COMPACT_ATOMS: atom_id res chain seq x y z
N MET A 1 -16.39 -6.20 -9.58
CA MET A 1 -16.21 -5.02 -10.46
C MET A 1 -15.05 -5.30 -11.42
N SER A 2 -15.31 -5.75 -12.66
CA SER A 2 -14.32 -6.50 -13.45
C SER A 2 -13.92 -5.92 -14.82
N LYS A 3 -14.10 -4.64 -15.17
CA LYS A 3 -13.70 -4.20 -16.54
C LYS A 3 -13.34 -2.74 -16.83
N TYR A 4 -13.34 -1.82 -15.85
CA TYR A 4 -12.88 -0.44 -16.07
C TYR A 4 -11.88 -0.03 -14.99
N SER A 5 -10.61 0.01 -15.38
CA SER A 5 -9.41 0.03 -14.53
C SER A 5 -9.04 1.44 -14.08
N ASN A 6 -9.98 2.16 -13.46
CA ASN A 6 -9.64 3.46 -12.89
C ASN A 6 -8.86 3.26 -11.59
N CYS A 7 -7.56 3.50 -11.66
CA CYS A 7 -6.65 3.42 -10.52
C CYS A 7 -7.11 4.30 -9.34
N GLU A 8 -7.79 5.42 -9.60
CA GLU A 8 -8.29 6.32 -8.54
C GLU A 8 -9.48 5.72 -7.78
N ILE A 9 -10.37 5.00 -8.46
CA ILE A 9 -11.51 4.33 -7.83
C ILE A 9 -10.99 3.17 -6.99
N CYS A 10 -10.11 2.34 -7.55
CA CYS A 10 -9.46 1.25 -6.82
C CYS A 10 -8.72 1.77 -5.59
N PHE A 11 -7.93 2.83 -5.76
CA PHE A 11 -7.20 3.45 -4.66
C PHE A 11 -8.13 3.94 -3.54
N ARG A 12 -9.21 4.68 -3.87
CA ARG A 12 -10.18 5.15 -2.86
C ARG A 12 -10.87 4.00 -2.13
N TRP A 13 -11.23 2.95 -2.87
CA TRP A 13 -11.81 1.74 -2.28
C TRP A 13 -10.84 1.06 -1.32
N TYR A 14 -9.57 0.92 -1.71
CA TYR A 14 -8.54 0.31 -0.86
C TYR A 14 -8.23 1.14 0.37
N GLN A 15 -8.17 2.48 0.28
CA GLN A 15 -8.05 3.34 1.45
C GLN A 15 -9.19 3.11 2.45
N LEU A 16 -10.43 2.99 1.96
CA LEU A 16 -11.58 2.68 2.81
C LEU A 16 -11.43 1.32 3.48
N CYS A 17 -11.03 0.29 2.72
CA CYS A 17 -10.84 -1.05 3.26
C CYS A 17 -9.77 -1.09 4.36
N ILE A 18 -8.65 -0.40 4.18
CA ILE A 18 -7.58 -0.32 5.17
C ILE A 18 -8.07 0.38 6.45
N ARG A 19 -8.82 1.48 6.31
CA ARG A 19 -9.40 2.22 7.45
C ARG A 19 -10.34 1.38 8.30
N PHE A 20 -11.15 0.55 7.65
CA PHE A 20 -12.10 -0.33 8.33
C PHE A 20 -11.54 -1.71 8.65
N LYS A 21 -10.22 -1.93 8.49
CA LYS A 21 -9.55 -3.22 8.70
C LYS A 21 -10.23 -4.39 7.97
N TYR A 22 -10.68 -4.14 6.74
CA TYR A 22 -11.39 -5.14 5.96
C TYR A 22 -10.40 -6.05 5.21
N GLU A 23 -10.32 -7.31 5.62
CA GLU A 23 -9.32 -8.28 5.14
C GLU A 23 -9.62 -8.87 3.76
N LYS A 24 -10.89 -9.03 3.36
CA LYS A 24 -11.22 -9.71 2.09
C LYS A 24 -10.55 -9.12 0.84
N PRO A 25 -10.39 -7.79 0.68
CA PRO A 25 -9.71 -7.21 -0.47
C PRO A 25 -8.18 -7.10 -0.32
N LEU A 26 -7.59 -7.59 0.77
CA LEU A 26 -6.18 -7.35 1.09
C LEU A 26 -5.22 -7.87 0.01
N ASP A 27 -5.47 -9.06 -0.53
CA ASP A 27 -4.64 -9.61 -1.62
C ASP A 27 -4.76 -8.76 -2.91
N ASN A 28 -5.92 -8.14 -3.15
CA ASN A 28 -6.10 -7.21 -4.26
C ASN A 28 -5.36 -5.88 -4.02
N ILE A 29 -5.24 -5.45 -2.76
CA ILE A 29 -4.45 -4.27 -2.38
C ILE A 29 -2.96 -4.53 -2.63
N PHE A 30 -2.45 -5.69 -2.24
CA PHE A 30 -1.06 -6.05 -2.48
C PHE A 30 -0.75 -6.19 -3.98
N LYS A 31 -1.61 -6.86 -4.75
CA LYS A 31 -1.49 -6.87 -6.23
C LYS A 31 -1.51 -5.48 -6.84
N PHE A 32 -2.33 -4.57 -6.30
CA PHE A 32 -2.36 -3.20 -6.77
C PHE A 32 -1.05 -2.46 -6.48
N LEU A 33 -0.46 -2.66 -5.29
CA LEU A 33 0.84 -2.09 -4.92
C LEU A 33 1.99 -2.68 -5.75
N GLU A 34 1.88 -3.94 -6.17
CA GLU A 34 2.85 -4.60 -7.06
C GLU A 34 2.85 -3.99 -8.47
N ILE A 35 1.67 -3.64 -8.98
CA ILE A 35 1.50 -3.10 -10.34
C ILE A 35 1.79 -1.60 -10.38
N ILE A 36 1.42 -0.86 -9.33
CA ILE A 36 1.44 0.61 -9.34
C ILE A 36 2.69 1.15 -8.64
N GLY A 37 3.60 1.75 -9.42
CA GLY A 37 4.75 2.49 -8.89
C GLY A 37 4.52 3.98 -8.61
N ARG A 38 3.31 4.52 -8.87
CA ARG A 38 3.04 5.96 -8.72
C ARG A 38 2.89 6.35 -7.25
N MET A 39 3.76 7.24 -6.78
CA MET A 39 3.78 7.74 -5.40
C MET A 39 2.43 8.28 -4.90
N LYS A 40 1.62 8.89 -5.80
CA LYS A 40 0.27 9.37 -5.48
C LYS A 40 -0.60 8.29 -4.82
N PHE A 41 -0.39 7.02 -5.17
CA PHE A 41 -1.16 5.90 -4.64
C PHE A 41 -0.38 5.11 -3.60
N VAL A 42 0.90 4.85 -3.87
CA VAL A 42 1.73 3.98 -3.04
C VAL A 42 1.94 4.58 -1.65
N LYS A 43 2.40 5.84 -1.57
CA LYS A 43 2.72 6.49 -0.30
C LYS A 43 1.51 6.60 0.63
N PRO A 44 0.33 7.10 0.19
CA PRO A 44 -0.83 7.17 1.06
C PRO A 44 -1.30 5.80 1.54
N LEU A 45 -1.23 4.73 0.72
CA LEU A 45 -1.64 3.39 1.17
C LEU A 45 -0.73 2.87 2.29
N TYR A 46 0.60 2.97 2.15
CA TYR A 46 1.53 2.58 3.21
C TYR A 46 1.35 3.41 4.49
N THR A 47 1.10 4.72 4.37
CA THR A 47 0.78 5.57 5.53
C THR A 47 -0.55 5.16 6.19
N GLU A 48 -1.56 4.83 5.40
CA GLU A 48 -2.87 4.41 5.91
C GLU A 48 -2.79 3.07 6.64
N PHE A 49 -2.01 2.10 6.13
CA PHE A 49 -1.73 0.86 6.85
C PHE A 49 -1.10 1.12 8.22
N LYS A 50 -0.10 2.00 8.27
CA LYS A 50 0.56 2.35 9.53
C LYS A 50 -0.37 3.06 10.53
N SER A 51 -1.21 3.97 10.05
CA SER A 51 -2.09 4.77 10.91
C SER A 51 -3.33 4.00 11.39
N SER A 52 -3.97 3.26 10.48
CA SER A 52 -5.30 2.69 10.70
C SER A 52 -5.27 1.19 10.98
N TRP A 53 -4.20 0.49 10.57
CA TRP A 53 -4.06 -0.95 10.77
C TRP A 53 -2.65 -1.40 11.20
N PRO A 54 -2.18 -0.97 12.40
CA PRO A 54 -0.85 -1.32 12.90
C PRO A 54 -0.60 -2.83 13.00
N GLU A 55 -1.62 -3.62 13.33
CA GLU A 55 -1.54 -5.08 13.43
C GLU A 55 -1.12 -5.75 12.12
N MET A 56 -1.41 -5.12 10.96
CA MET A 56 -1.05 -5.68 9.66
C MET A 56 0.34 -5.29 9.18
N MET A 57 1.03 -4.42 9.92
CA MET A 57 2.37 -3.93 9.58
C MET A 57 3.41 -5.01 9.32
N PRO A 58 3.46 -6.15 10.06
CA PRO A 58 4.42 -7.22 9.77
C PRO A 58 4.27 -7.74 8.33
N ARG A 59 3.04 -8.01 7.89
CA ARG A 59 2.78 -8.49 6.53
C ARG A 59 3.07 -7.44 5.47
N VAL A 60 2.75 -6.17 5.75
CA VAL A 60 3.04 -5.04 4.85
C VAL A 60 4.55 -4.84 4.69
N GLN A 61 5.32 -5.00 5.77
CA GLN A 61 6.78 -4.92 5.74
C GLN A 61 7.38 -6.07 4.93
N THR A 62 6.95 -7.31 5.18
CA THR A 62 7.41 -8.47 4.38
C THR A 62 7.13 -8.27 2.89
N PHE A 63 5.91 -7.84 2.53
CA PHE A 63 5.56 -7.52 1.16
C PHE A 63 6.45 -6.42 0.56
N PHE A 64 6.70 -5.35 1.32
CA PHE A 64 7.56 -4.25 0.86
C PHE A 64 9.01 -4.72 0.65
N ASP A 65 9.57 -5.53 1.55
CA ASP A 65 10.93 -6.04 1.44
C ASP A 65 11.14 -6.95 0.24
N GLU A 66 10.13 -7.77 -0.10
CA GLU A 66 10.14 -8.61 -1.29
C GLU A 66 10.02 -7.80 -2.58
N HIS A 67 9.19 -6.75 -2.56
CA HIS A 67 8.83 -5.99 -3.76
C HIS A 67 9.70 -4.76 -4.03
N LYS A 68 10.40 -4.20 -3.01
CA LYS A 68 11.20 -2.97 -3.15
C LYS A 68 12.24 -3.01 -4.27
N LYS A 69 12.74 -4.20 -4.65
CA LYS A 69 13.68 -4.39 -5.77
C LYS A 69 13.11 -4.00 -7.14
N TYR A 70 11.79 -4.00 -7.29
CA TYR A 70 11.11 -3.63 -8.54
C TYR A 70 10.65 -2.16 -8.55
N MET A 71 10.68 -1.48 -7.41
CA MET A 71 10.30 -0.08 -7.29
C MET A 71 11.46 0.85 -7.67
N ASN A 72 11.14 2.06 -8.14
CA ASN A 72 12.15 3.10 -8.33
C ASN A 72 12.81 3.47 -6.99
N LEU A 73 14.14 3.66 -6.98
CA LEU A 73 14.94 4.03 -5.81
C LEU A 73 14.36 5.19 -4.99
N ILE A 74 13.80 6.22 -5.64
CA ILE A 74 13.18 7.35 -4.94
C ILE A 74 11.94 6.89 -4.17
N THR A 75 11.16 5.98 -4.77
CA THR A 75 9.96 5.42 -4.15
C THR A 75 10.28 4.59 -2.93
N VAL A 76 11.27 3.72 -3.05
CA VAL A 76 11.77 2.89 -1.94
C VAL A 76 12.20 3.79 -0.77
N LYS A 77 13.11 4.75 -1.00
CA LYS A 77 13.59 5.67 0.05
C LYS A 77 12.45 6.40 0.75
N GLN A 78 11.46 6.88 -0.01
CA GLN A 78 10.33 7.59 0.59
C GLN A 78 9.44 6.67 1.44
N ILE A 79 9.24 5.42 1.04
CA ILE A 79 8.43 4.46 1.82
C ILE A 79 9.21 3.99 3.05
N GLU A 80 10.50 3.69 2.92
CA GLU A 80 11.38 3.31 4.04
C GLU A 80 11.35 4.35 5.16
N ILE A 81 11.53 5.64 4.81
CA ILE A 81 11.43 6.75 5.77
C ILE A 81 10.08 6.71 6.52
N ARG A 82 8.99 6.35 5.85
CA ARG A 82 7.63 6.36 6.44
C ARG A 82 7.35 5.14 7.29
N LEU A 83 7.87 3.98 6.91
CA LEU A 83 7.79 2.78 7.72
C LEU A 83 8.63 2.97 9.00
N ASN A 84 9.85 3.49 8.88
CA ASN A 84 10.81 3.61 9.98
C ASN A 84 10.55 4.78 10.94
N ASN A 85 9.97 5.91 10.49
CA ASN A 85 9.72 7.05 11.37
C ASN A 85 8.63 6.72 12.40
N GLN A 86 9.01 6.28 13.60
CA GLN A 86 8.14 6.25 14.78
C GLN A 86 8.13 7.64 15.40
N ASN A 87 7.21 8.51 14.98
CA ASN A 87 6.81 9.74 15.69
C ASN A 87 5.43 10.15 15.21
#